data_AF-A0A258FCN1-F1
#
_entry.id   AF-A0A258FCN1-F1
#
_cell.length_a   1.000
_cell.length_b   1.000
_cell.length_c   1.000
_cell.angle_alpha   90.00
_cell.angle_beta   90.00
_cell.angle_gamma   90.00
#
_symmetry.space_group_name_H-M   'P 1'
#
loop_
_entity.id
_entity.type
_entity.pdbx_description
1 polymer ?
#
loop_
_entity_poly.entity_id
_entity_poly.type
_entity_poly.pdbx_seq_one_letter_code
_entity_poly.pdbx_strand_id
1 'polypeptide(L)'
;DIIACPGLDYCALANARSINIAQDIATRFADQGRAEEVGELKIKISGCINACGHHHIGHIGILGVDKKGEEFYQLSLGGSGAEDAKLGDILGPALPGPKVTDAVDALVGAYLRERQDGERFLDTYRRVGVAPFKAAVYVDAH
;
A
#
# COMPACT_ATOMS: atom_id res chain seq x y z
N ASP A 1 4.46 -0.59 -10.23
CA ASP A 1 5.48 0.42 -9.88
C ASP A 1 5.55 0.55 -8.37
N ILE A 2 6.75 0.42 -7.79
CA ILE A 2 6.98 0.58 -6.34
C ILE A 2 8.03 1.69 -6.15
N ILE A 3 7.69 2.73 -5.41
CA ILE A 3 8.63 3.77 -4.99
C ILE A 3 8.71 3.76 -3.47
N ALA A 4 9.93 3.70 -2.95
CA ALA A 4 10.21 3.79 -1.52
C ALA A 4 11.27 4.86 -1.26
N CYS A 5 11.14 5.59 -0.16
CA CYS A 5 12.26 6.38 0.36
C CYS A 5 13.31 5.47 1.03
N PRO A 6 14.49 5.99 1.43
CA PRO A 6 15.51 5.17 2.07
C PRO A 6 15.13 4.63 3.46
N GLY A 7 14.17 5.26 4.16
CA GLY A 7 13.71 4.80 5.49
C GLY A 7 14.82 4.78 6.55
N LEU A 8 14.60 4.07 7.65
CA LEU A 8 15.57 3.93 8.74
C LEU A 8 16.88 3.28 8.33
N ASP A 9 16.95 2.64 7.15
CA ASP A 9 18.18 2.07 6.62
C ASP A 9 19.24 3.15 6.35
N TYR A 10 18.81 4.36 5.95
CA TYR A 10 19.75 5.45 5.58
C TYR A 10 19.28 6.88 5.94
N CYS A 11 18.11 7.04 6.57
CA CYS A 11 17.56 8.35 6.92
C CYS A 11 17.36 8.50 8.42
N ALA A 12 18.06 9.44 9.04
CA ALA A 12 17.95 9.74 10.47
C ALA A 12 16.61 10.38 10.89
N LEU A 13 15.77 10.77 9.92
CA LEU A 13 14.43 11.33 10.16
C LEU A 13 13.31 10.29 10.02
N ALA A 14 13.63 9.05 9.66
CA ALA A 14 12.64 8.01 9.44
C ALA A 14 12.13 7.44 10.76
N ASN A 15 10.88 6.98 10.76
CA ASN A 15 10.27 6.26 11.88
C ASN A 15 10.26 4.74 11.65
N ALA A 16 10.34 4.31 10.38
CA ALA A 16 10.40 2.91 10.00
C ALA A 16 11.27 2.69 8.74
N ARG A 17 11.70 1.45 8.53
CA ARG A 17 12.36 1.00 7.29
C ARG A 17 11.34 0.89 6.17
N SER A 18 11.79 1.16 4.94
CA SER A 18 10.92 1.14 3.76
C SER A 18 11.48 0.31 2.62
N ILE A 19 12.80 0.13 2.54
CA ILE A 19 13.44 -0.64 1.47
C ILE A 19 13.06 -2.12 1.58
N ASN A 20 13.14 -2.72 2.77
CA ASN A 20 12.78 -4.13 2.97
C ASN A 20 11.30 -4.40 2.65
N ILE A 21 10.40 -3.51 3.05
CA ILE A 21 8.97 -3.62 2.70
C ILE A 21 8.78 -3.59 1.18
N ALA A 22 9.47 -2.68 0.48
CA ALA A 22 9.42 -2.61 -0.97
C ALA A 22 9.93 -3.89 -1.65
N GLN A 23 11.03 -4.44 -1.14
CA GLN A 23 11.65 -5.67 -1.64
C GLN A 23 10.75 -6.89 -1.40
N ASP A 24 10.19 -7.03 -0.20
CA ASP A 24 9.29 -8.14 0.14
C ASP A 24 8.04 -8.14 -0.75
N ILE A 25 7.46 -6.96 -1.01
CA ILE A 25 6.35 -6.80 -1.95
C ILE A 25 6.82 -7.16 -3.36
N ALA A 26 7.95 -6.62 -3.83
CA ALA A 26 8.46 -6.93 -5.17
C ALA A 26 8.68 -8.45 -5.37
N THR A 27 9.23 -9.13 -4.37
CA THR A 27 9.41 -10.59 -4.38
C THR A 27 8.06 -11.33 -4.39
N ARG A 28 7.08 -10.91 -3.59
CA ARG A 28 5.73 -11.53 -3.57
C ARG A 28 5.01 -11.44 -4.92
N PHE A 29 5.26 -10.39 -5.68
CA PHE A 29 4.65 -10.12 -7.00
C PHE A 29 5.62 -10.32 -8.17
N ALA A 30 6.70 -11.10 -7.98
CA ALA A 30 7.70 -11.34 -9.03
C ALA A 30 7.20 -12.26 -10.16
N ASP A 31 6.12 -13.02 -9.93
CA ASP A 31 5.50 -13.85 -10.97
C ASP A 31 4.89 -12.97 -12.08
N GLN A 32 5.32 -13.22 -13.32
CA GLN A 32 4.93 -12.39 -14.47
C GLN A 32 3.44 -12.48 -14.77
N GLY A 33 2.85 -13.69 -14.72
CA GLY A 33 1.43 -13.88 -15.00
C GLY A 33 0.55 -13.12 -14.01
N ARG A 34 0.92 -13.15 -12.74
CA ARG A 34 0.27 -12.36 -11.69
C ARG A 34 0.45 -10.86 -11.88
N ALA A 35 1.64 -10.41 -12.26
CA ALA A 35 1.89 -8.99 -12.51
C ALA A 35 1.06 -8.45 -13.69
N GLU A 36 0.95 -9.22 -14.77
CA GLU A 36 0.09 -8.91 -15.91
C GLU A 36 -1.38 -8.89 -15.52
N GLU A 37 -1.83 -9.87 -14.72
CA GLU A 37 -3.20 -9.91 -14.21
C GLU A 37 -3.53 -8.65 -13.39
N VAL A 38 -2.61 -8.18 -12.54
CA VAL A 38 -2.82 -6.99 -11.71
C VAL A 38 -2.88 -5.70 -12.54
N GLY A 39 -2.03 -5.57 -13.56
CA GLY A 39 -1.95 -4.38 -14.41
C GLY A 39 -1.39 -3.16 -13.66
N GLU A 40 -1.92 -1.96 -13.95
CA GLU A 40 -1.40 -0.71 -13.37
C GLU A 40 -1.65 -0.62 -11.86
N LEU A 41 -0.57 -0.78 -11.07
CA LEU A 41 -0.59 -0.59 -9.63
C LEU A 41 0.62 0.23 -9.16
N LYS A 42 0.36 1.36 -8.48
CA LYS A 42 1.38 2.24 -7.91
C LYS A 42 1.41 2.10 -6.39
N ILE A 43 2.47 1.50 -5.87
CA ILE A 43 2.71 1.36 -4.44
C ILE A 43 3.75 2.40 -4.02
N LYS A 44 3.43 3.22 -3.03
CA LYS A 44 4.24 4.35 -2.60
C LYS A 44 4.52 4.26 -1.11
N ILE A 45 5.80 4.16 -0.74
CA ILE A 45 6.25 3.80 0.61
C ILE A 45 7.12 4.93 1.18
N SER A 46 6.81 5.40 2.37
CA SER A 46 7.63 6.39 3.08
C SER A 46 7.87 5.93 4.51
N GLY A 47 9.12 5.95 4.97
CA GLY A 47 9.48 5.62 6.34
C GLY A 47 9.03 6.64 7.40
N CYS A 48 8.56 7.82 7.00
CA CYS A 48 7.98 8.83 7.90
C CYS A 48 7.06 9.81 7.15
N ILE A 49 6.47 10.75 7.89
CA ILE A 49 5.47 11.71 7.41
C ILE A 49 5.98 12.70 6.35
N ASN A 50 7.30 12.88 6.22
CA ASN A 50 7.89 13.75 5.20
C ASN A 50 7.60 13.31 3.75
N ALA A 51 7.07 12.10 3.57
CA ALA A 51 6.46 11.64 2.33
C ALA A 51 7.38 11.66 1.10
N CYS A 52 8.70 11.46 1.26
CA CYS A 52 9.64 11.43 0.13
C CYS A 52 9.33 10.34 -0.92
N GLY A 53 8.62 9.26 -0.52
CA GLY A 53 8.11 8.26 -1.45
C GLY A 53 6.70 8.54 -1.97
N HIS A 54 6.10 9.67 -1.59
CA HIS A 54 4.76 10.14 -1.96
C HIS A 54 3.62 9.17 -1.60
N HIS A 55 3.65 8.61 -0.39
CA HIS A 55 2.67 7.61 0.06
C HIS A 55 1.22 8.09 -0.02
N HIS A 56 0.94 9.39 0.19
CA HIS A 56 -0.43 9.93 0.11
C HIS A 56 -1.09 9.81 -1.27
N ILE A 57 -0.30 9.71 -2.35
CA ILE A 57 -0.79 9.64 -3.73
C ILE A 57 -0.52 8.28 -4.39
N GLY A 58 -0.16 7.27 -3.60
CA GLY A 58 -0.12 5.88 -4.06
C GLY A 58 -1.52 5.31 -4.20
N HIS A 59 -1.71 4.42 -5.18
CA HIS A 59 -2.90 3.58 -5.23
C HIS A 59 -3.00 2.77 -3.92
N ILE A 60 -1.84 2.27 -3.49
CA ILE A 60 -1.56 1.80 -2.13
C ILE A 60 -0.43 2.66 -1.56
N GLY A 61 -0.76 3.46 -0.54
CA GLY A 61 0.18 4.24 0.24
C GLY A 61 0.58 3.49 1.52
N ILE A 62 1.86 3.52 1.85
CA ILE A 62 2.43 2.89 3.05
C ILE A 62 3.27 3.92 3.80
N LEU A 63 2.84 4.29 5.01
CA LEU A 63 3.52 5.23 5.88
C LEU A 63 4.08 4.52 7.12
N GLY A 64 5.39 4.57 7.29
CA GLY A 64 6.08 4.18 8.52
C GLY A 64 5.74 5.12 9.68
N VAL A 65 5.33 4.53 10.80
CA VAL A 65 5.06 5.21 12.07
C VAL A 65 5.75 4.47 13.21
N ASP A 66 6.26 5.22 14.18
CA ASP A 66 6.79 4.65 15.42
C ASP A 66 5.62 4.46 16.39
N LYS A 67 5.52 3.26 16.98
CA LYS A 67 4.68 3.02 18.14
C LYS A 67 5.52 2.45 19.27
N LYS A 68 5.96 3.32 20.17
CA LYS A 68 6.74 2.95 21.37
C LYS A 68 8.06 2.25 21.01
N GLY A 69 8.75 2.72 19.99
CA GLY A 69 10.02 2.14 19.53
C GLY A 69 9.87 0.95 18.58
N GLU A 70 8.63 0.60 18.20
CA GLU A 70 8.36 -0.46 17.23
C GLU A 70 7.87 0.11 15.89
N GLU A 71 8.33 -0.51 14.80
CA GLU A 71 8.00 -0.12 13.43
C GLU A 71 6.61 -0.62 13.02
N PHE A 72 5.69 0.33 12.83
CA PHE A 72 4.35 0.08 12.31
C PHE A 72 4.12 0.82 10.99
N TYR A 73 3.10 0.40 10.25
CA TYR A 73 2.83 0.88 8.90
C TYR A 73 1.34 1.19 8.73
N GLN A 74 1.04 2.45 8.49
CA GLN A 74 -0.29 2.94 8.16
C GLN A 74 -0.53 2.77 6.65
N LEU A 75 -1.58 2.03 6.30
CA LEU A 75 -2.00 1.86 4.91
C LEU A 75 -3.06 2.90 4.54
N SER A 76 -2.97 3.43 3.32
CA SER A 76 -3.97 4.29 2.69
C SER A 76 -4.25 3.84 1.26
N LEU A 77 -5.49 3.97 0.77
CA LEU A 77 -5.90 3.52 -0.56
C LEU A 77 -6.54 4.62 -1.39
N GLY A 78 -6.41 4.48 -2.71
CA GLY A 78 -7.13 5.33 -3.66
C GLY A 78 -6.49 6.68 -3.97
N GLY A 79 -5.22 6.86 -3.59
CA GLY A 79 -4.45 8.04 -3.95
C GLY A 79 -4.07 8.05 -5.44
N SER A 80 -4.02 9.23 -6.04
CA SER A 80 -3.52 9.46 -7.40
C SER A 80 -2.78 10.79 -7.46
N GLY A 81 -1.64 10.80 -8.16
CA GLY A 81 -0.89 12.01 -8.51
C GLY A 81 -0.98 12.37 -10.00
N ALA A 82 -1.89 11.75 -10.76
CA ALA A 82 -2.16 12.10 -12.15
C ALA A 82 -3.20 13.24 -12.23
N GLU A 83 -3.76 13.48 -13.42
CA GLU A 83 -4.80 14.51 -13.66
C GLU A 83 -6.04 14.37 -12.75
N ASP A 84 -6.31 13.16 -12.26
CA ASP A 84 -7.36 12.84 -11.31
C ASP A 84 -6.86 12.85 -9.85
N ALA A 85 -6.08 13.88 -9.51
CA ALA A 85 -5.36 14.01 -8.25
C ALA A 85 -6.27 13.80 -7.03
N LYS A 86 -5.90 12.85 -6.17
CA LYS A 86 -6.62 12.53 -4.95
C LYS A 86 -5.65 12.03 -3.89
N LEU A 87 -5.88 12.41 -2.63
CA LEU A 87 -5.21 11.76 -1.50
C LEU A 87 -5.85 10.41 -1.20
N GLY A 88 -5.03 9.45 -0.77
CA GLY A 88 -5.50 8.15 -0.31
C GLY A 88 -6.19 8.25 1.05
N ASP A 89 -7.22 7.42 1.24
CA ASP A 89 -7.99 7.32 2.46
C ASP A 89 -7.37 6.26 3.39
N ILE A 90 -7.24 6.56 4.69
CA ILE A 90 -6.70 5.60 5.68
C ILE A 90 -7.58 4.35 5.72
N LEU A 91 -6.97 3.18 5.51
CA LEU A 91 -7.69 1.92 5.41
C LEU A 91 -8.18 1.41 6.78
N GLY A 92 -7.37 1.59 7.83
CA GLY A 92 -7.61 1.06 9.16
C GLY A 92 -6.39 1.23 10.07
N PRO A 93 -6.30 0.48 11.19
CA PRO A 93 -5.17 0.56 12.11
C PRO A 93 -3.83 0.21 11.45
N ALA A 94 -2.75 0.90 11.86
CA ALA A 94 -1.41 0.57 11.39
C ALA A 94 -0.99 -0.87 11.77
N LEU A 95 -0.28 -1.53 10.87
CA LEU A 95 0.14 -2.93 10.95
C LEU A 95 1.62 -3.05 11.34
N PRO A 96 2.04 -4.11 12.03
CA PRO A 96 3.48 -4.39 12.21
C PRO A 96 4.11 -4.76 10.86
N GLY A 97 5.39 -4.44 10.66
CA GLY A 97 6.12 -4.66 9.40
C GLY A 97 5.91 -6.02 8.73
N PRO A 98 6.02 -7.16 9.46
CA PRO A 98 5.82 -8.49 8.88
C PRO A 98 4.42 -8.74 8.27
N LYS A 99 3.40 -7.94 8.63
CA LYS A 99 2.03 -8.07 8.11
C LYS A 99 1.76 -7.21 6.88
N VAL A 100 2.66 -6.29 6.53
CA VAL A 100 2.42 -5.33 5.43
C VAL A 100 2.32 -6.05 4.09
N THR A 101 3.25 -6.95 3.78
CA THR A 101 3.25 -7.69 2.50
C THR A 101 1.99 -8.54 2.34
N ASP A 102 1.54 -9.21 3.40
CA ASP A 102 0.30 -9.99 3.38
C ASP A 102 -0.94 -9.09 3.23
N ALA A 103 -0.94 -7.91 3.82
CA ALA A 103 -2.03 -6.94 3.63
C ALA A 103 -2.07 -6.44 2.18
N VAL A 104 -0.93 -6.14 1.55
CA VAL A 104 -0.87 -5.76 0.13
C VAL A 104 -1.36 -6.90 -0.77
N ASP A 105 -0.99 -8.14 -0.46
CA ASP A 105 -1.49 -9.34 -1.13
C ASP A 105 -3.02 -9.44 -1.05
N ALA A 106 -3.57 -9.30 0.15
CA ALA A 106 -5.02 -9.32 0.38
C ALA A 106 -5.76 -8.20 -0.35
N LEU A 107 -5.18 -6.98 -0.41
CA LEU A 107 -5.72 -5.85 -1.15
C LEU A 107 -5.77 -6.10 -2.65
N VAL A 108 -4.70 -6.68 -3.21
CA VAL A 108 -4.68 -7.07 -4.61
C VAL A 108 -5.70 -8.18 -4.88
N GLY A 109 -5.79 -9.17 -4.01
CA GLY A 109 -6.81 -10.21 -4.10
C GLY A 109 -8.23 -9.65 -4.05
N ALA A 110 -8.49 -8.65 -3.21
CA ALA A 110 -9.79 -7.96 -3.18
C ALA A 110 -10.06 -7.22 -4.49
N TYR A 111 -9.08 -6.48 -5.01
CA TYR A 111 -9.19 -5.84 -6.32
C TYR A 111 -9.51 -6.85 -7.43
N LEU A 112 -8.79 -7.96 -7.53
CA LEU A 112 -9.01 -8.97 -8.58
C LEU A 112 -10.38 -9.65 -8.47
N ARG A 113 -10.95 -9.78 -7.27
CA ARG A 113 -12.30 -10.31 -7.06
C ARG A 113 -13.40 -9.31 -7.42
N GLU A 114 -13.19 -8.04 -7.09
CA GLU A 114 -14.21 -7.00 -7.24
C GLU A 114 -14.20 -6.33 -8.61
N ARG A 115 -13.08 -6.37 -9.34
CA ARG A 115 -12.93 -5.70 -10.64
C ARG A 115 -13.91 -6.26 -11.68
N GLN A 116 -14.39 -5.37 -12.52
CA GLN A 116 -15.09 -5.69 -13.75
C GLN A 116 -14.10 -5.60 -14.93
N ASP A 117 -14.48 -6.17 -16.08
CA ASP A 117 -13.58 -6.32 -17.23
C ASP A 117 -12.88 -5.01 -17.61
N GLY A 118 -11.54 -5.04 -17.57
CA GLY A 118 -10.68 -3.92 -17.93
C GLY A 118 -10.50 -2.83 -16.86
N GLU A 119 -11.13 -2.94 -15.68
CA GLU A 119 -10.92 -1.97 -14.61
C GLU A 119 -9.51 -2.05 -14.03
N ARG A 120 -8.90 -0.88 -13.82
CA ARG A 120 -7.66 -0.77 -13.03
C ARG A 120 -8.00 -0.79 -11.54
N PHE A 121 -6.97 -0.92 -10.70
CA PHE A 121 -7.12 -0.89 -9.24
C PHE A 121 -7.89 0.34 -8.75
N LEU A 122 -7.52 1.54 -9.22
CA LEU A 122 -8.17 2.79 -8.80
C LEU A 122 -9.63 2.87 -9.25
N ASP A 123 -9.93 2.42 -10.47
CA ASP A 123 -11.28 2.45 -11.02
C ASP A 123 -12.20 1.53 -10.19
N THR A 124 -11.70 0.32 -9.90
CA THR A 124 -12.38 -0.63 -9.01
C THR A 124 -12.61 -0.03 -7.62
N TYR A 125 -11.55 0.49 -6.97
CA TYR A 125 -11.63 1.10 -5.64
C TYR A 125 -12.65 2.24 -5.57
N ARG A 126 -12.70 3.09 -6.60
CA ARG A 126 -13.65 4.21 -6.67
C ARG A 126 -15.08 3.75 -6.84
N ARG A 127 -15.32 2.66 -7.56
CA ARG A 127 -16.67 2.09 -7.76
C ARG A 127 -17.20 1.39 -6.52
N VAL A 128 -16.41 0.51 -5.90
CA VAL A 128 -16.88 -0.33 -4.77
C VAL A 128 -16.63 0.30 -3.40
N GLY A 129 -15.78 1.32 -3.33
CA GLY A 129 -15.38 1.96 -2.09
C GLY A 129 -14.44 1.11 -1.23
N VAL A 130 -14.20 1.57 0.00
CA VAL A 130 -13.17 0.98 0.90
C VAL A 130 -13.59 -0.35 1.53
N ALA A 131 -14.89 -0.64 1.61
CA ALA A 131 -15.42 -1.76 2.38
C ALA A 131 -14.82 -3.14 2.04
N PRO A 132 -14.79 -3.60 0.76
CA PRO A 132 -14.22 -4.91 0.44
C PRO A 132 -12.71 -5.00 0.71
N PHE A 133 -11.99 -3.88 0.53
CA PHE A 133 -10.55 -3.80 0.80
C PHE A 133 -10.25 -3.85 2.30
N LYS A 134 -11.04 -3.12 3.10
CA LYS A 134 -10.90 -3.13 4.55
C LYS A 134 -11.22 -4.51 5.12
N ALA A 135 -12.29 -5.14 4.63
CA ALA A 135 -12.64 -6.50 5.02
C ALA A 135 -11.51 -7.48 4.70
N ALA A 136 -10.88 -7.39 3.53
CA ALA A 136 -9.79 -8.29 3.14
C ALA A 136 -8.56 -8.20 4.06
N VAL A 137 -8.28 -7.04 4.65
CA VAL A 137 -7.09 -6.84 5.52
C VAL A 137 -7.41 -7.09 7.00
N TYR A 138 -8.62 -6.81 7.46
CA TYR A 138 -8.97 -6.78 8.89
C TYR A 138 -10.11 -7.72 9.28
N VAL A 139 -10.22 -8.89 8.64
CA VAL A 139 -11.29 -9.90 8.84
C VAL A 139 -11.56 -10.23 10.33
N ASP A 140 -10.57 -10.12 11.21
CA ASP A 140 -10.66 -10.49 12.64
C ASP A 140 -10.61 -9.30 13.63
N ALA A 141 -10.83 -8.05 13.19
CA ALA A 141 -10.70 -6.86 14.05
C ALA A 141 -11.98 -6.48 14.84
N HIS A 142 -12.79 -7.45 15.25
CA HIS A 142 -13.98 -7.27 16.09
C HIS A 142 -13.83 -7.96 17.44
#